data_AF-A0A7S0HZ41-F1
#
_entry.id   AF-A0A7S0HZ41-F1
#
_cell.length_a   1.000
_cell.length_b   1.000
_cell.length_c   1.000
_cell.angle_alpha   90.00
_cell.angle_beta   90.00
_cell.angle_gamma   90.00
#
_symmetry.space_group_name_H-M   'P 1'
#
loop_
_entity.id
_entity.type
_entity.pdbx_description
1 polymer ?
#
loop_
_entity_poly.entity_id
_entity_poly.type
_entity_poly.pdbx_seq_one_letter_code
_entity_poly.pdbx_strand_id
1 'polypeptide(L)'
;AGRTIALERVNAMHISGSTNLVAGVETGFGQFTELPVPTEELACYSQHLIVATDGQPDNRMDYAPLVAEQQEALVATRASLAARVNVTAIGLGNQLDSELLRNMADTFLHMPDPGAVGPFMV
;
A
#
# COMPACT_ATOMS: atom_id res chain seq x y z
N ALA A 1 3.06 -21.64 -8.83
CA ALA A 1 3.63 -20.82 -9.91
C ALA A 1 3.66 -19.33 -9.55
N GLY A 2 2.52 -18.69 -9.20
CA GLY A 2 2.46 -17.24 -8.95
C GLY A 2 3.43 -16.71 -7.88
N ARG A 3 3.53 -17.35 -6.71
CA ARG A 3 4.47 -16.94 -5.64
C ARG A 3 5.93 -16.92 -6.11
N THR A 4 6.39 -17.95 -6.81
CA THR A 4 7.76 -18.05 -7.31
C THR A 4 8.07 -16.91 -8.26
N ILE A 5 7.17 -16.65 -9.22
CA ILE A 5 7.31 -15.54 -10.18
C ILE A 5 7.34 -14.19 -9.46
N ALA A 6 6.44 -13.97 -8.50
CA ALA A 6 6.41 -12.73 -7.72
C ALA A 6 7.73 -12.52 -6.97
N LEU A 7 8.27 -13.56 -6.33
CA LEU A 7 9.56 -13.49 -5.63
C LEU A 7 10.73 -13.21 -6.59
N GLU A 8 10.74 -13.85 -7.75
CA GLU A 8 11.76 -13.58 -8.78
C GLU A 8 11.72 -12.12 -9.24
N ARG A 9 10.52 -11.55 -9.43
CA ARG A 9 10.35 -10.14 -9.81
C ARG A 9 10.80 -9.18 -8.71
N VAL A 10 10.42 -9.45 -7.46
CA VAL A 10 10.86 -8.65 -6.29
C VAL A 10 12.38 -8.69 -6.14
N ASN A 11 12.99 -9.87 -6.27
CA ASN A 11 14.45 -10.01 -6.18
C ASN A 11 15.21 -9.33 -7.32
N ALA A 12 14.55 -9.08 -8.45
CA ALA A 12 15.12 -8.35 -9.58
C ALA A 12 14.93 -6.83 -9.49
N MET A 13 14.18 -6.34 -8.50
CA MET A 13 13.99 -4.90 -8.29
C MET A 13 15.31 -4.25 -7.88
N HIS A 14 15.56 -3.06 -8.41
CA HIS A 14 16.68 -2.21 -8.04
C HIS A 14 16.17 -0.79 -7.87
N ILE A 15 16.81 -0.05 -6.95
CA ILE A 15 16.47 1.34 -6.70
C ILE A 15 16.96 2.17 -7.89
N SER A 16 16.06 2.94 -8.50
CA SER A 16 16.37 3.83 -9.61
C SER A 16 15.41 5.01 -9.62
N GLY A 17 15.94 6.22 -9.81
CA GLY A 17 15.15 7.43 -10.01
C GLY A 17 14.60 8.05 -8.72
N SER A 18 13.47 8.74 -8.88
CA SER A 18 12.74 9.51 -7.86
C SER A 18 11.60 8.72 -7.22
N THR A 19 11.22 9.12 -6.01
CA THR A 19 10.09 8.53 -5.28
C THR A 19 8.80 9.31 -5.57
N ASN A 20 7.93 8.73 -6.41
CA ASN A 20 6.59 9.26 -6.70
C ASN A 20 5.51 8.45 -5.98
N LEU A 21 5.20 8.85 -4.74
CA LEU A 21 4.16 8.19 -3.93
C LEU A 21 2.75 8.37 -4.50
N VAL A 22 2.46 9.47 -5.22
CA VAL A 22 1.14 9.66 -5.88
C VAL A 22 0.89 8.53 -6.86
N ALA A 23 1.82 8.32 -7.80
CA ALA A 23 1.71 7.26 -8.80
C ALA A 23 1.66 5.86 -8.16
N GLY A 24 2.41 5.65 -7.07
CA GLY A 24 2.39 4.40 -6.32
C GLY A 24 1.02 4.11 -5.69
N VAL A 25 0.40 5.10 -5.04
CA VAL A 25 -0.93 4.99 -4.45
C VAL A 25 -1.98 4.74 -5.52
N GLU A 26 -2.00 5.54 -6.59
CA GLU A 26 -2.96 5.39 -7.70
C GLU A 26 -2.84 4.02 -8.37
N THR A 27 -1.61 3.57 -8.65
CA THR A 27 -1.37 2.25 -9.25
C THR A 27 -1.85 1.14 -8.30
N GLY A 28 -1.56 1.26 -7.00
CA GLY A 28 -1.97 0.30 -5.99
C GLY A 28 -3.49 0.16 -5.90
N PHE A 29 -4.22 1.27 -5.84
CA PHE A 29 -5.68 1.28 -5.85
C PHE A 29 -6.26 0.75 -7.17
N GLY A 30 -5.65 1.10 -8.31
CA GLY A 30 -6.06 0.63 -9.63
C GLY A 30 -6.13 -0.90 -9.73
N GLN A 31 -5.22 -1.63 -9.09
CA GLN A 31 -5.23 -3.10 -9.08
C GLN A 31 -6.51 -3.70 -8.47
N PHE A 32 -7.15 -3.01 -7.52
CA PHE A 32 -8.39 -3.48 -6.88
C PHE A 32 -9.62 -3.38 -7.80
N THR A 33 -9.55 -2.51 -8.83
CA THR A 33 -10.60 -2.41 -9.85
C THR A 33 -10.60 -3.61 -10.80
N GLU A 34 -9.44 -4.25 -10.98
CA GLU A 34 -9.24 -5.38 -11.90
C GLU A 34 -9.38 -6.75 -11.22
N LEU A 35 -9.66 -6.78 -9.91
CA LEU A 35 -9.77 -8.04 -9.17
C LEU A 35 -10.86 -8.95 -9.79
N PRO A 36 -10.55 -10.22 -10.08
CA PRO A 36 -11.49 -11.17 -10.67
C PRO A 36 -12.47 -11.74 -9.63
N VAL A 37 -12.93 -10.88 -8.73
CA VAL A 37 -13.89 -11.20 -7.66
C VAL A 37 -15.19 -10.44 -7.93
N PRO A 38 -16.34 -11.14 -8.00
CA PRO A 38 -17.64 -10.50 -8.12
C PRO A 38 -17.92 -9.56 -6.94
N THR A 39 -18.66 -8.47 -7.18
CA THR A 39 -18.93 -7.44 -6.16
C THR A 39 -19.63 -8.04 -4.92
N GLU A 40 -20.52 -9.00 -5.12
CA GLU A 40 -21.26 -9.71 -4.08
C GLU A 40 -20.37 -10.54 -3.14
N GLU A 41 -19.21 -11.00 -3.61
CA GLU A 41 -18.27 -11.80 -2.83
C GLU A 41 -17.21 -10.96 -2.13
N LEU A 42 -17.09 -9.66 -2.44
CA LEU A 42 -16.05 -8.79 -1.87
C LEU A 42 -16.03 -8.78 -0.34
N ALA A 43 -17.20 -8.87 0.30
CA ALA A 43 -17.33 -8.90 1.75
C ALA A 43 -16.69 -10.14 2.40
N CYS A 44 -16.41 -11.20 1.63
CA CYS A 44 -15.72 -12.40 2.10
C CYS A 44 -14.19 -12.25 2.12
N TYR A 45 -13.65 -11.16 1.57
CA TYR A 45 -12.21 -10.93 1.47
C TYR A 45 -11.78 -9.72 2.30
N SER A 46 -10.62 -9.83 2.92
CA SER A 46 -9.95 -8.67 3.52
C SER A 46 -8.99 -8.09 2.50
N GLN A 47 -9.28 -6.87 2.04
CA GLN A 47 -8.48 -6.18 1.04
C GLN A 47 -7.44 -5.28 1.74
N HIS A 48 -6.17 -5.41 1.37
CA HIS A 48 -5.08 -4.66 1.98
C HIS A 48 -4.14 -4.08 0.92
N LEU A 49 -3.88 -2.78 1.00
CA LEU A 49 -2.82 -2.10 0.26
C LEU A 49 -1.68 -1.82 1.24
N ILE A 50 -0.52 -2.42 0.98
CA ILE A 50 0.68 -2.25 1.80
C ILE A 50 1.66 -1.34 1.05
N VAL A 51 2.01 -0.21 1.66
CA VAL A 51 2.98 0.76 1.16
C VAL A 51 4.24 0.65 2.02
N ALA A 52 5.30 0.05 1.48
CA ALA A 52 6.59 -0.07 2.15
C ALA A 52 7.57 1.00 1.63
N THR A 53 7.93 1.96 2.48
CA THR A 53 8.70 3.16 2.08
C THR A 53 9.33 3.83 3.31
N ASP A 54 10.32 4.69 3.12
CA ASP A 54 10.81 5.63 4.14
C ASP A 54 9.98 6.92 4.19
N GLY A 55 8.97 7.09 3.34
CA GLY A 55 8.11 8.27 3.34
C GLY A 55 8.86 9.55 2.94
N GLN A 56 9.97 9.45 2.21
CA GLN A 56 10.72 10.59 1.70
C GLN A 56 10.51 10.76 0.17
N PRO A 57 9.31 11.17 -0.28
CA PRO A 57 9.09 11.50 -1.68
C PRO A 57 9.83 12.78 -2.05
N ASP A 58 10.24 12.91 -3.32
CA ASP A 58 10.91 14.14 -3.80
C ASP A 58 9.98 15.36 -3.71
N ASN A 59 8.68 15.13 -3.92
CA ASN A 59 7.63 16.15 -3.78
C ASN A 59 6.69 15.75 -2.64
N ARG A 60 7.09 16.07 -1.41
CA ARG A 60 6.28 15.84 -0.21
C ARG A 60 4.96 16.60 -0.27
N MET A 61 3.86 15.88 -0.08
CA MET A 61 2.51 16.43 0.11
C MET A 61 1.76 15.64 1.18
N ASP A 62 0.56 16.11 1.53
CA ASP A 62 -0.37 15.32 2.33
C ASP A 62 -1.07 14.29 1.42
N TYR A 63 -0.84 13.00 1.69
CA TYR A 63 -1.41 11.90 0.91
C TYR A 63 -2.75 11.40 1.46
N ALA A 64 -3.17 11.82 2.66
CA ALA A 64 -4.43 11.37 3.23
C ALA A 64 -5.65 11.73 2.35
N PRO A 65 -5.74 12.94 1.76
CA PRO A 65 -6.81 13.28 0.82
C PRO A 65 -6.78 12.41 -0.44
N LEU A 66 -5.60 12.11 -0.99
CA LEU A 66 -5.45 11.25 -2.16
C LEU A 66 -5.94 9.83 -1.87
N VAL A 67 -5.55 9.26 -0.73
CA VAL A 67 -6.01 7.93 -0.31
C VAL A 67 -7.53 7.91 -0.13
N ALA A 68 -8.10 8.94 0.50
CA ALA A 68 -9.55 9.06 0.65
C ALA A 68 -10.27 9.15 -0.72
N GLU A 69 -9.74 9.94 -1.65
CA GLU A 69 -10.29 10.05 -3.01
C GLU A 69 -10.27 8.70 -3.74
N GLN A 70 -9.16 7.97 -3.68
CA GLN A 70 -9.03 6.66 -4.31
C GLN A 70 -9.97 5.61 -3.68
N GLN A 71 -10.19 5.66 -2.37
CA GLN A 71 -11.16 4.80 -1.68
C GLN A 71 -12.58 5.05 -2.18
N GLU A 72 -13.00 6.31 -2.25
CA GLU A 72 -14.35 6.65 -2.72
C GLU A 72 -14.52 6.32 -4.20
N ALA A 73 -13.49 6.53 -5.03
CA ALA A 73 -13.50 6.14 -6.44
C ALA A 73 -13.62 4.62 -6.62
N LEU A 74 -12.92 3.82 -5.80
CA LEU A 74 -13.00 2.36 -5.83
C LEU A 74 -14.38 1.85 -5.40
N VAL A 75 -14.93 2.41 -4.32
CA VAL A 75 -16.31 2.11 -3.86
C VAL A 75 -17.33 2.43 -4.95
N ALA A 76 -17.20 3.58 -5.61
CA ALA A 76 -18.08 3.97 -6.71
C ALA A 76 -17.97 3.01 -7.90
N THR A 77 -16.74 2.64 -8.28
CA THR A 77 -16.47 1.73 -9.41
C THR A 77 -17.00 0.33 -9.17
N ARG A 78 -16.83 -0.20 -7.96
CA ARG A 78 -17.30 -1.54 -7.58
C ARG A 78 -18.76 -1.55 -7.11
N ALA A 79 -19.37 -0.38 -6.95
CA ALA A 79 -20.72 -0.17 -6.41
C ALA A 79 -20.96 -0.87 -5.05
N SER A 80 -19.94 -0.93 -4.19
CA SER A 80 -20.02 -1.62 -2.89
C SER A 80 -19.03 -1.06 -1.88
N LEU A 81 -19.50 -0.84 -0.65
CA LEU A 81 -18.62 -0.44 0.47
C LEU A 81 -17.62 -1.54 0.85
N ALA A 82 -17.92 -2.80 0.53
CA ALA A 82 -16.99 -3.90 0.72
C ALA A 82 -15.74 -3.79 -0.16
N ALA A 83 -15.74 -2.89 -1.15
CA ALA A 83 -14.59 -2.60 -1.99
C ALA A 83 -13.49 -1.79 -1.27
N ARG A 84 -13.76 -1.21 -0.10
CA ARG A 84 -12.75 -0.45 0.67
C ARG A 84 -11.55 -1.32 1.02
N VAL A 85 -10.38 -0.70 1.03
CA VAL A 85 -9.10 -1.35 1.23
C VAL A 85 -8.47 -0.86 2.52
N ASN A 86 -7.93 -1.74 3.36
CA ASN A 86 -7.13 -1.30 4.50
C ASN A 86 -5.75 -0.87 4.02
N VAL A 87 -5.36 0.39 4.25
CA VAL A 87 -4.05 0.91 3.87
C VAL A 87 -3.09 0.75 5.04
N THR A 88 -1.99 0.03 4.81
CA THR A 88 -0.91 -0.14 5.78
C THR A 88 0.36 0.49 5.26
N ALA A 89 0.92 1.45 6.00
CA ALA A 89 2.24 1.99 5.72
C ALA A 89 3.29 1.27 6.57
N ILE A 90 4.34 0.75 5.93
CA ILE A 90 5.51 0.16 6.59
C ILE A 90 6.69 1.11 6.35
N GLY A 91 7.04 1.85 7.39
CA GLY A 91 8.20 2.73 7.46
C GLY A 91 9.49 1.92 7.52
N LEU A 92 10.34 2.01 6.50
CA LEU A 92 11.62 1.29 6.45
C LEU A 92 12.79 2.20 6.83
N GLY A 93 13.69 1.68 7.66
CA GLY A 93 14.93 2.36 8.05
C GLY A 93 14.77 3.34 9.21
N ASN A 94 15.86 4.06 9.52
CA ASN A 94 15.94 4.94 10.68
C ASN A 94 15.57 6.40 10.38
N GLN A 95 15.55 6.78 9.11
CA GLN A 95 15.23 8.14 8.67
C GLN A 95 13.97 8.07 7.81
N LEU A 96 12.82 8.37 8.41
CA LEU A 96 11.54 8.28 7.70
C LEU A 96 10.56 9.36 8.15
N ASP A 97 9.67 9.78 7.27
CA ASP A 97 8.59 10.72 7.61
C ASP A 97 7.41 9.98 8.27
N SER A 98 7.53 9.76 9.58
CA SER A 98 6.54 9.00 10.35
C SER A 98 5.17 9.70 10.39
N GLU A 99 5.14 11.03 10.36
CA GLU A 99 3.90 11.79 10.41
C GLU A 99 3.11 11.60 9.11
N LEU A 100 3.80 11.75 7.98
CA LEU A 100 3.22 11.53 6.66
C LEU A 100 2.66 10.12 6.50
N LEU A 101 3.44 9.10 6.91
CA LEU A 101 3.02 7.70 6.80
C LEU A 101 1.86 7.35 7.73
N ARG A 102 1.81 7.92 8.94
CA ARG A 102 0.68 7.74 9.86
C ARG A 102 -0.59 8.41 9.35
N ASN A 103 -0.47 9.57 8.72
CA ASN A 103 -1.64 10.31 8.25
C ASN A 103 -2.29 9.66 7.02
N MET A 104 -1.50 9.01 6.15
CA MET A 104 -2.02 8.40 4.92
C MET A 104 -2.56 6.98 5.08
N ALA A 105 -2.36 6.32 6.22
CA ALA A 105 -2.63 4.90 6.39
C ALA A 105 -3.51 4.61 7.62
N ASP A 106 -4.33 3.56 7.52
CA ASP A 106 -5.12 3.05 8.64
C ASP A 106 -4.22 2.40 9.71
N THR A 107 -3.10 1.84 9.28
CA THR A 107 -2.10 1.21 10.15
C THR A 107 -0.70 1.64 9.73
N PHE A 108 0.12 2.02 10.71
CA PHE A 108 1.52 2.35 10.50
C PHE A 108 2.44 1.42 11.32
N LEU A 109 3.36 0.76 10.64
CA LEU A 109 4.39 -0.10 11.22
C LEU A 109 5.77 0.50 10.93
N HIS A 110 6.66 0.53 11.91
CA HIS A 110 8.03 0.99 11.72
C HIS A 110 9.01 -0.19 11.83
N MET A 111 9.83 -0.37 10.80
CA MET A 111 10.91 -1.34 10.74
C MET A 111 12.27 -0.60 10.60
N PRO A 112 12.94 -0.28 11.72
CA PRO A 112 14.18 0.51 11.72
C PRO A 112 15.38 -0.22 11.11
N ASP A 113 15.36 -1.55 11.14
CA ASP A 113 16.39 -2.44 10.62
C ASP A 113 15.73 -3.70 10.02
N PRO A 114 16.27 -4.32 8.94
CA PRO A 114 15.71 -5.53 8.34
C PRO A 114 15.60 -6.73 9.29
N GLY A 115 16.43 -6.79 10.34
CA GLY A 115 16.37 -7.77 11.43
C GLY A 115 15.54 -7.35 12.64
N ALA A 116 14.97 -6.13 12.66
CA ALA A 116 14.13 -5.62 13.74
C ALA A 116 12.73 -6.28 13.81
N VAL A 117 12.44 -7.20 12.88
CA VAL A 117 11.34 -8.14 13.04
C VAL A 117 11.68 -9.09 14.21
N GLY A 118 11.30 -8.68 15.42
CA GLY A 118 11.08 -9.64 16.50
C GLY A 118 10.09 -10.73 16.06
N PRO A 119 9.93 -11.84 16.80
CA PRO A 119 9.09 -12.96 16.38
C PRO A 119 7.67 -12.46 16.02
N PHE A 120 7.33 -12.51 14.73
CA PHE A 120 5.98 -12.30 14.23
C PHE A 120 5.39 -13.67 13.89
N MET A 121 4.11 -13.88 14.25
CA MET A 121 3.39 -15.07 13.82
C MET A 121 2.99 -14.91 12.36
N VAL A 122 3.35 -15.89 11.54
CA VAL A 122 2.86 -16.07 10.16
C VAL A 122 1.62 -16.95 10.19
#